data_AF-A0A636GBL2-F1
#
_entry.id   AF-A0A636GBL2-F1
#
_cell.length_a   1.000
_cell.length_b   1.000
_cell.length_c   1.000
_cell.angle_alpha   90.00
_cell.angle_beta   90.00
_cell.angle_gamma   90.00
#
_symmetry.space_group_name_H-M   'P 1'
#
loop_
_entity.id
_entity.type
_entity.pdbx_description
1 polymer ?
#
loop_
_entity_poly.entity_id
_entity_poly.type
_entity_poly.pdbx_seq_one_letter_code
_entity_poly.pdbx_strand_id
1 'polypeptide(L)' 'MSGNMARGIMPLKQYIKEHYGGNQAAFARAIGKPRQQVNGWLESGNWYVYGNVLYQRKMQLPSLH' A
#
# COMPACT_ATOMS: atom_id res chain seq x y z
N MET A 1 -0.99 11.37 -20.70
CA MET A 1 -1.00 9.93 -21.05
C MET A 1 -1.43 9.15 -19.81
N SER A 2 -2.74 8.98 -19.61
CA SER A 2 -3.26 8.29 -18.43
C SER A 2 -3.48 6.82 -18.78
N GLY A 3 -2.42 6.03 -18.58
CA GLY A 3 -2.48 4.58 -18.72
C GLY A 3 -3.40 4.01 -17.65
N ASN A 4 -4.47 3.40 -18.11
CA ASN A 4 -5.42 2.60 -17.35
C ASN A 4 -4.67 1.36 -16.82
N MET A 5 -3.83 1.53 -15.79
CA MET A 5 -3.13 0.40 -15.17
C MET A 5 -4.17 -0.50 -14.53
N ALA A 6 -4.19 -1.76 -14.97
CA ALA A 6 -5.01 -2.82 -14.43
C ALA A 6 -5.14 -2.67 -12.91
N ARG A 7 -6.37 -2.67 -12.39
CA ARG A 7 -6.67 -2.59 -10.96
C ARG A 7 -6.16 -3.86 -10.28
N GLY A 8 -4.85 -3.96 -10.10
CA GLY A 8 -4.16 -5.02 -9.39
C GLY A 8 -3.94 -4.58 -7.95
N ILE A 9 -3.97 -5.53 -7.03
CA ILE A 9 -3.56 -5.29 -5.65
C ILE A 9 -2.05 -5.11 -5.59
N MET A 10 -1.58 -4.04 -4.94
CA MET A 10 -0.16 -3.69 -4.84
C MET A 10 0.27 -3.66 -3.39
N PRO A 11 1.44 -4.23 -3.00
CA PRO A 11 1.98 -4.04 -1.66
C PRO A 11 2.19 -2.56 -1.34
N LEU A 12 1.85 -2.12 -0.12
CA LEU A 12 2.00 -0.71 0.29
C LEU A 12 3.43 -0.18 0.07
N LYS A 13 4.45 -1.01 0.36
CA LYS A 13 5.86 -0.66 0.16
C LYS A 13 6.16 -0.34 -1.32
N GLN A 14 5.60 -1.11 -2.24
CA GLN A 14 5.77 -0.90 -3.67
C GLN A 14 5.04 0.38 -4.11
N TYR A 15 3.81 0.58 -3.64
CA TYR A 15 3.05 1.80 -3.92
C TYR A 15 3.80 3.07 -3.49
N ILE A 16 4.37 3.08 -2.29
CA ILE A 16 5.19 4.23 -1.81
C ILE A 16 6.45 4.40 -2.68
N LYS A 17 7.06 3.30 -3.12
CA LYS A 17 8.23 3.36 -4.02
C LYS A 17 7.88 3.99 -5.37
N GLU A 18 6.78 3.58 -5.99
CA GLU A 18 6.37 4.02 -7.31
C GLU A 18 5.79 5.44 -7.33
N HIS A 19 4.94 5.78 -6.35
CA HIS A 19 4.21 7.06 -6.36
C HIS A 19 4.88 8.17 -5.54
N TYR A 20 5.76 7.81 -4.60
CA TYR A 20 6.42 8.76 -3.70
C TYR A 20 7.95 8.64 -3.73
N GLY A 21 8.52 7.87 -4.66
CA GLY A 21 9.97 7.66 -4.75
C GLY A 21 10.56 6.97 -3.50
N GLY A 22 9.74 6.21 -2.76
CA GLY A 22 10.14 5.60 -1.49
C GLY A 22 10.03 6.54 -0.29
N ASN A 23 9.59 7.79 -0.47
CA ASN A 23 9.46 8.75 0.60
C ASN A 23 8.20 8.51 1.45
N GLN A 24 8.37 7.70 2.50
CA GLN A 24 7.32 7.38 3.47
C GLN A 24 6.72 8.61 4.15
N ALA A 25 7.53 9.65 4.40
CA ALA A 25 7.06 10.88 5.04
C ALA A 25 6.14 11.69 4.10
N ALA A 26 6.45 11.70 2.79
CA ALA A 26 5.59 12.33 1.80
C ALA A 26 4.24 11.59 1.68
N PHE A 27 4.25 10.26 1.64
CA PHE A 27 3.03 9.46 1.67
C PHE A 27 2.20 9.72 2.94
N ALA A 28 2.84 9.68 4.11
CA ALA A 28 2.18 9.91 5.40
C ALA A 28 1.48 11.28 5.44
N ARG A 29 2.13 12.34 4.94
CA ARG A 29 1.55 13.68 4.80
C ARG A 29 0.34 13.69 3.86
N ALA A 30 0.44 13.02 2.71
CA ALA A 30 -0.64 12.97 1.72
C ALA A 30 -1.93 12.34 2.27
N ILE A 31 -1.81 11.36 3.18
CA ILE A 31 -2.98 10.69 3.80
C ILE A 31 -3.32 11.23 5.20
N GLY A 32 -2.62 12.27 5.68
CA GLY A 32 -2.84 12.87 7.00
C GLY A 32 -2.56 11.92 8.17
N LYS A 33 -1.59 10.99 8.04
CA LYS A 33 -1.21 10.05 9.09
C LYS A 33 0.21 10.29 9.59
N PRO A 34 0.52 9.96 10.86
CA PRO A 34 1.88 10.03 11.36
C PRO A 34 2.81 9.05 10.63
N ARG A 35 4.07 9.46 10.42
CA ARG A 35 5.09 8.60 9.79
C ARG A 35 5.28 7.27 10.55
N GLN A 36 5.25 7.31 11.89
CA GLN A 36 5.38 6.11 12.72
C GLN A 36 4.28 5.07 12.44
N GLN A 37 3.06 5.53 12.17
CA GLN A 37 1.96 4.65 11.81
C GLN A 37 2.20 3.97 10.46
N VAL A 38 2.67 4.73 9.46
CA VAL A 38 3.05 4.19 8.14
C VAL A 38 4.19 3.19 8.27
N ASN A 39 5.19 3.47 9.11
CA ASN A 39 6.28 2.52 9.38
C ASN A 39 5.74 1.21 9.97
N GLY A 40 4.85 1.28 10.96
CA GLY A 40 4.22 0.08 11.54
C GLY A 40 3.44 -0.74 10.51
N TRP A 41 2.79 -0.09 9.53
CA TRP A 41 2.14 -0.78 8.42
C TRP A 41 3.14 -1.45 7.47
N LEU A 42 4.27 -0.80 7.21
CA LEU A 42 5.32 -1.37 6.35
C LEU A 42 6.02 -2.55 7.03
N GLU A 43 6.27 -2.46 8.33
CA GLU A 43 6.85 -3.51 9.16
C GLU A 43 5.93 -4.73 9.28
N SER A 44 4.61 -4.53 9.38
CA SER A 44 3.67 -5.66 9.45
C SER A 44 3.55 -6.44 8.13
N GLY A 45 4.02 -5.88 7.01
CA GLY A 45 4.12 -6.57 5.72
C GLY A 45 2.78 -7.02 5.09
N ASN A 46 1.65 -6.69 5.72
CA ASN A 46 0.32 -7.17 5.34
C ASN A 46 -0.61 -6.06 4.82
N TRP A 47 -0.05 -4.92 4.40
CA TRP A 47 -0.78 -3.79 3.84
C TRP A 47 -0.64 -3.69 2.32
N TYR A 48 -1.77 -3.41 1.67
CA TYR A 48 -1.91 -3.43 0.22
C TYR A 48 -2.79 -2.26 -0.25
N VAL A 49 -2.47 -1.69 -1.41
CA VAL A 49 -3.28 -0.67 -2.08
C VAL A 49 -4.00 -1.30 -3.26
N TYR A 50 -5.29 -1.02 -3.40
CA TYR A 50 -6.08 -1.40 -4.57
C TYR A 50 -6.95 -0.20 -4.98
N GLY A 51 -6.71 0.32 -6.19
CA GLY A 51 -7.22 1.63 -6.57
C GLY A 51 -6.71 2.72 -5.62
N ASN A 52 -7.61 3.47 -5.00
CA ASN A 52 -7.29 4.55 -4.04
C ASN A 52 -7.54 4.14 -2.58
N VAL A 53 -7.61 2.83 -2.30
CA VAL A 53 -7.97 2.31 -0.99
C VAL A 53 -6.85 1.45 -0.43
N LEU A 54 -6.57 1.63 0.86
CA LEU A 54 -5.59 0.87 1.63
C LEU A 54 -6.29 -0.28 2.37
N TYR A 55 -5.86 -1.50 2.12
CA TYR A 55 -6.36 -2.74 2.69
C TYR A 55 -5.31 -3.40 3.57
N GLN A 56 -5.78 -4.08 4.61
CA GLN A 56 -4.96 -4.97 5.43
C GLN A 56 -5.41 -6.41 5.19
N ARG A 57 -4.46 -7.28 4.87
CA ARG A 57 -4.70 -8.71 4.77
C ARG A 57 -4.92 -9.29 6.17
N LYS A 58 -6.12 -9.82 6.43
CA LYS A 58 -6.51 -10.40 7.73
C LYS A 58 -6.32 -11.92 7.81
N MET A 59 -6.57 -12.62 6.72
CA MET A 59 -6.51 -14.08 6.66
C MET A 59 -6.13 -14.53 5.25
N GLN A 60 -5.42 -15.65 5.16
CA GLN A 60 -5.24 -16.38 3.90
C GLN A 60 -6.26 -17.51 3.88
N LEU A 61 -7.04 -17.59 2.80
CA LEU A 61 -7.93 -18.72 2.57
C LEU A 61 -7.13 -19.84 1.87
N PRO A 62 -7.44 -21.11 2.14
CA PRO A 62 -6.84 -22.22 1.42
C PRO A 62 -7.19 -22.12 -0.07
N SER A 63 -6.22 -22.46 -0.93
CA SER A 63 -6.47 -22.61 -2.36
C SER A 63 -7.38 -23.82 -2.57
N LEU A 64 -8.58 -23.58 -3.12
CA LEU A 64 -9.45 -24.66 -3.58
C LEU A 64 -8.85 -25.20 -4.88
N HIS A 65 -8.40 -26.46 -4.85
CA HIS A 65 -8.01 -27.24 -6.02
C HIS A 65 -9.23 -27.98 -6.58
#